data_AF-A0A241VL62-F1
#
_entry.id   AF-A0A241VL62-F1
#
_cell.length_a   1.000
_cell.length_b   1.000
_cell.length_c   1.000
_cell.angle_alpha   90.00
_cell.angle_beta   90.00
_cell.angle_gamma   90.00
#
_symmetry.space_group_name_H-M   'P 1'
#
loop_
_entity.id
_entity.type
_entity.pdbx_description
1 polymer ?
#
loop_
_entity_poly.entity_id
_entity_poly.type
_entity_poly.pdbx_seq_one_letter_code
_entity_poly.pdbx_strand_id
1 'polypeptide(L)'
;MSWIKFTAVTTGGLIVLCLMVLFFKPETGFLKTAVETSKTSPNHAITAAQESASQPMQNPQQNLKPLDNQTELLRQRDQLYTEFAAISQGLSHGQKPDIPKVEGLLQKQMQLVSTGILSAQDALNYCQFLRKIMPEMQSHLDGYIDQLKKM
;
A
#
# COMPACT_ATOMS: atom_id res chain seq x y z
N MET A 1 25.35 52.68 -14.34
CA MET A 1 25.75 51.61 -13.41
C MET A 1 24.66 51.43 -12.37
N SER A 2 23.92 50.33 -12.42
CA SER A 2 22.89 50.00 -11.43
C SER A 2 23.17 48.61 -10.85
N TRP A 3 22.79 48.44 -9.59
CA TRP A 3 23.38 47.58 -8.58
C TRP A 3 22.87 46.13 -8.62
N ILE A 4 23.74 45.16 -8.36
CA ILE A 4 23.34 43.78 -8.01
C ILE A 4 23.45 43.65 -6.49
N LYS A 5 22.31 43.48 -5.82
CA LYS A 5 22.25 42.92 -4.46
C LYS A 5 21.55 41.57 -4.54
N PHE A 6 22.34 40.51 -4.49
CA PHE A 6 21.84 39.15 -4.30
C PHE A 6 21.68 38.92 -2.80
N THR A 7 20.44 38.96 -2.33
CA THR A 7 20.04 38.37 -1.06
C THR A 7 19.34 37.06 -1.38
N ALA A 8 19.90 35.94 -0.93
CA ALA A 8 19.13 34.71 -0.75
C ALA A 8 19.78 33.87 0.35
N VAL A 9 19.20 34.04 1.53
CA VAL A 9 19.35 33.26 2.75
C VAL A 9 19.03 31.79 2.47
N THR A 10 20.04 30.92 2.58
CA THR A 10 19.88 29.46 2.46
C THR A 10 20.38 28.80 3.73
N THR A 11 19.69 29.03 4.84
CA THR A 11 20.02 28.39 6.12
C THR A 11 18.77 28.12 6.96
N GLY A 12 17.64 27.77 6.32
CA GLY A 12 16.40 27.42 7.03
C GLY A 12 16.04 25.93 6.99
N GLY A 13 16.43 25.20 5.93
CA GLY A 13 15.93 23.85 5.67
C GLY A 13 16.50 22.76 6.58
N LEU A 14 17.73 22.92 7.08
CA LEU A 14 18.42 21.85 7.81
C LEU A 14 17.90 21.66 9.25
N ILE A 15 17.46 22.74 9.91
CA ILE A 15 17.01 22.69 11.32
C ILE A 15 15.63 22.00 11.43
N VAL A 16 14.76 22.18 10.42
CA VAL A 16 13.42 21.57 10.40
C VAL A 16 13.49 20.05 10.25
N LEU A 17 14.49 19.52 9.52
CA LEU A 17 14.65 18.07 9.34
C LEU A 17 15.08 17.37 10.66
N CYS A 18 15.96 17.99 11.45
CA CYS A 18 16.43 17.42 12.72
C CYS A 18 15.33 17.34 13.80
N LEU A 19 14.34 18.25 13.79
CA LEU A 19 13.29 18.25 14.81
C LEU A 19 12.23 17.15 14.60
N MET A 20 12.02 16.67 13.37
CA MET A 20 11.06 15.60 13.08
C MET A 20 11.50 14.21 13.58
N VAL A 21 12.81 13.96 13.70
CA VAL A 21 13.33 12.65 14.13
C VAL A 21 13.18 12.44 15.64
N LEU A 22 13.07 13.52 16.43
CA LEU A 22 12.96 13.45 17.90
C LEU A 22 11.56 13.09 18.42
N PHE A 23 10.55 13.05 17.56
CA PHE A 23 9.18 12.66 17.96
C PHE A 23 8.88 11.17 17.79
N PHE A 24 9.81 10.37 17.26
CA PHE A 24 9.69 8.91 17.23
C PHE A 24 10.07 8.31 18.59
N LYS A 25 9.17 8.43 19.58
CA LYS A 25 9.20 7.65 20.83
C LYS A 25 8.64 6.24 20.53
N PRO A 26 9.40 5.16 20.75
CA PRO A 26 8.81 3.83 20.85
C PRO A 26 8.17 3.69 22.24
N GLU A 27 6.85 3.61 22.28
CA GLU A 27 6.11 3.11 23.44
C GLU A 27 6.44 1.61 23.56
N THR A 28 7.51 1.27 24.30
CA THR A 28 7.76 -0.10 24.75
C THR A 28 6.72 -0.44 25.82
N GLY A 29 5.55 -0.83 25.32
CA GLY A 29 4.48 -1.48 26.07
C GLY A 29 4.99 -2.76 26.70
N PHE A 30 5.29 -2.63 27.97
CA PHE A 30 5.56 -3.63 28.99
C PHE A 30 4.46 -4.70 29.01
N LEU A 31 4.74 -5.95 28.63
CA LEU A 31 3.97 -7.10 29.12
C LEU A 31 4.92 -8.16 29.67
N LYS A 32 5.11 -8.04 30.98
CA LYS A 32 5.61 -9.07 31.89
C LYS A 32 4.43 -9.95 32.30
N THR A 33 4.74 -11.22 32.60
CA THR A 33 3.95 -12.21 33.39
C THR A 33 3.19 -13.22 32.51
N ALA A 34 3.76 -14.41 32.23
CA ALA A 34 3.95 -15.62 33.05
C ALA A 34 2.74 -16.57 33.05
N VAL A 35 2.99 -17.80 32.61
CA VAL A 35 2.40 -19.09 33.03
C VAL A 35 3.28 -20.13 32.33
N GLU A 36 4.30 -20.66 32.99
CA GLU A 36 4.28 -21.77 33.96
C GLU A 36 3.99 -23.14 33.30
N THR A 37 5.07 -23.92 33.29
CA THR A 37 5.20 -25.37 33.14
C THR A 37 4.12 -26.19 33.86
N SER A 38 3.51 -27.15 33.17
CA SER A 38 3.11 -28.47 33.72
C SER A 38 2.70 -29.39 32.55
N LYS A 39 3.43 -30.49 32.25
CA LYS A 39 3.51 -31.80 32.93
C LYS A 39 2.56 -32.86 32.30
N THR A 40 3.15 -33.74 31.48
CA THR A 40 3.02 -35.22 31.49
C THR A 40 1.63 -35.91 31.39
N SER A 41 1.37 -36.52 30.21
CA SER A 41 0.95 -37.94 29.98
C SER A 41 -0.42 -38.47 30.53
N PRO A 42 -0.87 -39.72 30.24
CA PRO A 42 -1.48 -40.24 28.99
C PRO A 42 -2.85 -41.00 29.20
N ASN A 43 -3.53 -41.33 28.09
CA ASN A 43 -4.36 -42.53 27.82
C ASN A 43 -5.62 -42.92 28.68
N HIS A 44 -6.55 -43.62 28.00
CA HIS A 44 -7.78 -44.33 28.42
C HIS A 44 -9.08 -43.50 28.61
N ALA A 45 -10.29 -43.91 28.25
CA ALA A 45 -10.95 -44.78 27.26
C ALA A 45 -12.42 -44.97 27.76
N ILE A 46 -13.38 -45.24 26.85
CA ILE A 46 -14.72 -45.89 27.08
C ILE A 46 -15.82 -44.97 27.68
N THR A 47 -17.13 -44.95 27.35
CA THR A 47 -18.04 -45.40 26.27
C THR A 47 -19.47 -44.96 26.67
N ALA A 48 -20.35 -44.78 25.66
CA ALA A 48 -21.82 -44.90 25.67
C ALA A 48 -22.74 -43.74 26.11
N ALA A 49 -23.35 -43.17 25.06
CA ALA A 49 -24.79 -43.09 24.78
C ALA A 49 -25.69 -42.19 25.64
N GLN A 50 -26.26 -41.16 24.99
CA GLN A 50 -27.70 -40.93 24.98
C GLN A 50 -28.13 -40.01 23.83
N GLU A 51 -29.10 -40.50 23.07
CA GLU A 51 -29.80 -39.87 21.96
C GLU A 51 -30.90 -38.94 22.50
N SER A 52 -30.94 -37.68 22.04
CA SER A 52 -32.17 -36.89 21.97
C SER A 52 -32.00 -35.72 21.01
N ALA A 53 -32.91 -35.71 20.04
CA ALA A 53 -33.06 -34.72 19.01
C ALA A 53 -33.15 -33.29 19.55
N SER A 54 -32.46 -32.36 18.89
CA SER A 54 -33.04 -31.08 18.47
C SER A 54 -32.04 -30.27 17.64
N GLN A 55 -32.51 -29.87 16.46
CA GLN A 55 -32.06 -28.74 15.64
C GLN A 55 -30.73 -28.92 14.88
N PRO A 56 -30.76 -29.01 13.53
CA PRO A 56 -29.65 -28.46 12.77
C PRO A 56 -29.67 -26.95 13.05
N MET A 57 -28.80 -26.50 13.97
CA MET A 57 -28.41 -25.10 14.02
C MET A 57 -27.98 -24.77 12.60
N GLN A 58 -28.83 -24.00 11.91
CA GLN A 58 -28.48 -23.33 10.68
C GLN A 58 -27.19 -22.58 11.00
N ASN A 59 -26.09 -23.12 10.47
CA ASN A 59 -24.85 -22.41 10.29
C ASN A 59 -25.25 -21.03 9.75
N PRO A 60 -25.01 -19.93 10.49
CA PRO A 60 -25.01 -18.63 9.86
C PRO A 60 -23.80 -18.72 8.93
N GLN A 61 -24.05 -19.19 7.71
CA GLN A 61 -23.18 -19.00 6.58
C GLN A 61 -23.21 -17.48 6.34
N GLN A 62 -22.59 -16.76 7.27
CA GLN A 62 -22.12 -15.41 7.10
C GLN A 62 -21.25 -15.49 5.87
N ASN A 63 -21.85 -15.11 4.77
CA ASN A 63 -21.28 -14.34 3.69
C ASN A 63 -19.82 -13.90 3.97
N LEU A 64 -18.87 -14.83 3.84
CA LEU A 64 -17.43 -14.59 3.92
C LEU A 64 -16.87 -14.08 2.58
N LYS A 65 -17.76 -13.77 1.62
CA LYS A 65 -17.41 -13.35 0.26
C LYS A 65 -16.84 -11.91 0.12
N PRO A 66 -16.84 -11.00 1.12
CA PRO A 66 -16.15 -9.71 0.99
C PRO A 66 -14.63 -9.78 1.19
N LEU A 67 -14.12 -10.70 2.01
CA LEU A 67 -12.71 -10.70 2.43
C LEU A 67 -11.77 -11.08 1.28
N ASP A 68 -12.13 -12.11 0.51
CA ASP A 68 -11.34 -12.64 -0.59
C ASP A 68 -11.10 -11.59 -1.70
N ASN A 69 -12.15 -10.82 -2.04
CA ASN A 69 -12.07 -9.75 -3.03
C ASN A 69 -11.17 -8.58 -2.58
N GLN A 70 -11.22 -8.21 -1.30
CA GLN A 70 -10.36 -7.16 -0.77
C GLN A 70 -8.89 -7.60 -0.75
N THR A 71 -8.62 -8.84 -0.36
CA THR A 71 -7.28 -9.42 -0.38
C THR A 71 -6.68 -9.44 -1.80
N GLU A 72 -7.47 -9.81 -2.81
CA GLU A 72 -6.98 -9.79 -4.20
C GLU A 72 -6.72 -8.37 -4.69
N LEU A 73 -7.56 -7.39 -4.36
CA LEU A 73 -7.31 -5.98 -4.73
C LEU A 73 -6.04 -5.42 -4.07
N LEU A 74 -5.76 -5.78 -2.82
CA LEU A 74 -4.51 -5.43 -2.15
C LEU A 74 -3.30 -6.06 -2.86
N ARG A 75 -3.40 -7.34 -3.25
CA ARG A 75 -2.37 -8.02 -4.03
C ARG A 75 -2.11 -7.34 -5.37
N GLN A 76 -3.18 -6.88 -6.04
CA GLN A 76 -3.06 -6.13 -7.30
C GLN A 76 -2.37 -4.78 -7.12
N ARG A 77 -2.63 -4.08 -6.01
CA ARG A 77 -1.92 -2.85 -5.64
C ARG A 77 -0.43 -3.10 -5.41
N ASP A 78 -0.10 -4.15 -4.68
CA ASP A 78 1.30 -4.48 -4.38
C ASP A 78 2.07 -4.90 -5.65
N GLN A 79 1.41 -5.65 -6.53
CA GLN A 79 1.95 -5.98 -7.85
C GLN A 79 2.17 -4.71 -8.68
N LEU A 80 1.20 -3.79 -8.68
CA LEU A 80 1.30 -2.52 -9.38
C LEU A 80 2.51 -1.71 -8.93
N TYR A 81 2.75 -1.59 -7.62
CA TYR A 81 3.97 -0.92 -7.11
C TYR A 81 5.25 -1.61 -7.52
N THR A 82 5.27 -2.95 -7.52
CA THR A 82 6.42 -3.73 -7.95
C THR A 82 6.76 -3.50 -9.42
N GLU A 83 5.75 -3.51 -10.29
CA GLU A 83 5.95 -3.29 -11.72
C GLU A 83 6.40 -1.86 -12.02
N PHE A 84 5.83 -0.89 -11.31
CA PHE A 84 6.22 0.51 -11.38
C PHE A 84 7.64 0.78 -10.88
N ALA A 85 8.07 0.10 -9.82
CA ALA A 85 9.46 0.14 -9.36
C ALA A 85 10.41 -0.40 -10.43
N ALA A 86 10.09 -1.53 -11.05
CA ALA A 86 10.89 -2.11 -12.13
C ALA A 86 11.04 -1.17 -13.34
N ILE A 87 9.95 -0.47 -13.72
CA ILE A 87 10.00 0.55 -14.78
C ILE A 87 10.92 1.70 -14.38
N SER A 88 10.74 2.25 -13.18
CA SER A 88 11.57 3.36 -12.71
C SER A 88 13.06 2.99 -12.61
N GLN A 89 13.36 1.75 -12.21
CA GLN A 89 14.71 1.22 -12.17
C GLN A 89 15.27 1.09 -13.59
N GLY A 90 14.52 0.53 -14.54
CA GLY A 90 14.94 0.43 -15.93
C GLY A 90 15.29 1.78 -16.53
N LEU A 91 14.40 2.77 -16.35
CA LEU A 91 14.61 4.16 -16.79
C LEU A 91 15.88 4.78 -16.17
N SER A 92 16.13 4.51 -14.89
CA SER A 92 17.34 5.00 -14.19
C SER A 92 18.64 4.42 -14.77
N HIS A 93 18.59 3.26 -15.43
CA HIS A 93 19.72 2.64 -16.13
C HIS A 93 19.76 3.02 -17.63
N GLY A 94 18.93 3.97 -18.08
CA GLY A 94 18.86 4.42 -19.46
C GLY A 94 18.06 3.49 -20.38
N GLN A 95 17.30 2.52 -19.85
CA GLN A 95 16.37 1.76 -20.66
C GLN A 95 15.21 2.65 -21.09
N LYS A 96 14.72 2.44 -22.32
CA LYS A 96 13.55 3.17 -22.80
C LYS A 96 12.27 2.61 -22.15
N PRO A 97 11.28 3.47 -21.89
CA PRO A 97 9.98 3.04 -21.39
C PRO A 97 9.26 2.13 -22.38
N ASP A 98 8.67 1.04 -21.88
CA ASP A 98 7.70 0.24 -22.61
C ASP A 98 6.31 0.89 -22.50
N ILE A 99 6.00 1.75 -23.45
CA ILE A 99 4.77 2.57 -23.48
C ILE A 99 3.49 1.74 -23.25
N PRO A 100 3.20 0.66 -24.00
CA PRO A 100 1.99 -0.12 -23.79
C PRO A 100 1.94 -0.78 -22.40
N LYS A 101 3.09 -1.18 -21.84
CA LYS A 101 3.15 -1.73 -20.49
C LYS A 101 2.81 -0.67 -19.44
N VAL A 102 3.40 0.52 -19.56
CA VAL A 102 3.14 1.64 -18.64
C VAL A 102 1.67 2.05 -18.71
N GLU A 103 1.10 2.13 -19.92
CA GLU A 103 -0.31 2.45 -20.14
C GLU A 103 -1.23 1.44 -19.43
N GLY A 104 -0.98 0.14 -19.61
CA GLY A 104 -1.77 -0.90 -18.92
C GLY A 104 -1.67 -0.81 -17.39
N LEU A 105 -0.52 -0.42 -16.86
CA LEU A 105 -0.36 -0.20 -15.42
C LEU A 105 -1.08 1.05 -14.93
N LEU A 106 -1.10 2.14 -15.70
CA LEU A 106 -1.87 3.35 -15.38
C LEU A 106 -3.37 3.07 -15.36
N GLN A 107 -3.87 2.28 -16.31
CA GLN A 107 -5.26 1.82 -16.32
C GLN A 107 -5.59 0.99 -15.07
N LYS A 108 -4.70 0.07 -14.71
CA LYS A 108 -4.85 -0.74 -13.49
C LYS A 108 -4.82 0.12 -12.22
N GLN A 109 -3.96 1.14 -12.19
CA GLN A 109 -3.93 2.14 -11.13
C GLN A 109 -5.30 2.81 -10.97
N MET A 110 -5.91 3.21 -12.09
CA MET A 110 -7.20 3.90 -12.07
C MET A 110 -8.34 3.03 -11.58
N GLN A 111 -8.33 1.74 -11.94
CA GLN A 111 -9.27 0.77 -11.39
C GLN A 111 -9.11 0.63 -9.87
N LEU A 112 -7.88 0.55 -9.36
CA LEU A 112 -7.62 0.45 -7.92
C LEU A 112 -7.99 1.73 -7.15
N VAL A 113 -7.90 2.90 -7.78
CA VAL A 113 -8.41 4.15 -7.21
C VAL A 113 -9.93 4.12 -7.11
N SER A 114 -10.60 3.63 -8.17
CA SER A 114 -12.06 3.52 -8.21
C SER A 114 -12.62 2.56 -7.15
N THR A 115 -11.83 1.57 -6.71
CA THR A 115 -12.21 0.66 -5.61
C THR A 115 -11.88 1.19 -4.22
N GLY A 116 -11.21 2.35 -4.12
CA GLY A 116 -10.76 2.95 -2.86
C GLY A 116 -9.57 2.25 -2.20
N ILE A 117 -9.00 1.22 -2.84
CA ILE A 117 -7.83 0.48 -2.34
C ILE A 117 -6.53 1.26 -2.56
N LEU A 118 -6.51 2.12 -3.57
CA LEU A 118 -5.46 3.09 -3.82
C LEU A 118 -6.00 4.52 -3.69
N SER A 119 -5.26 5.39 -3.02
CA SER A 119 -5.63 6.80 -2.95
C SER A 119 -5.45 7.49 -4.30
N ALA A 120 -6.42 8.32 -4.70
CA ALA A 120 -6.28 9.17 -5.89
C ALA A 120 -5.04 10.09 -5.79
N GLN A 121 -4.69 10.54 -4.58
CA GLN A 121 -3.50 11.36 -4.36
C GLN A 121 -2.19 10.57 -4.61
N ASP A 122 -2.14 9.30 -4.19
CA ASP A 122 -0.96 8.45 -4.41
C ASP A 122 -0.78 8.16 -5.91
N ALA A 123 -1.87 7.84 -6.59
CA ALA A 123 -1.90 7.66 -8.03
C ALA A 123 -1.46 8.94 -8.78
N LEU A 124 -1.94 10.11 -8.33
CA LEU A 124 -1.57 11.40 -8.90
C LEU A 124 -0.09 11.72 -8.70
N ASN A 125 0.44 11.50 -7.49
CA ASN A 125 1.87 11.67 -7.21
C ASN A 125 2.72 10.79 -8.12
N TYR A 126 2.28 9.54 -8.34
CA TYR A 126 2.99 8.61 -9.20
C TYR A 126 2.94 9.03 -10.68
N CYS A 127 1.77 9.46 -11.18
CA CYS A 127 1.66 10.00 -12.54
C CYS A 127 2.55 11.24 -12.74
N GLN A 128 2.60 12.14 -11.75
CA GLN A 128 3.50 13.30 -11.81
C GLN A 128 4.97 12.92 -11.80
N PHE A 129 5.35 11.86 -11.08
CA PHE A 129 6.70 11.32 -11.11
C PHE A 129 7.04 10.74 -12.49
N LEU A 130 6.19 9.87 -13.03
CA LEU A 130 6.36 9.32 -14.38
C LEU A 130 6.49 10.41 -15.42
N ARG A 131 5.69 11.49 -15.32
CA ARG A 131 5.74 12.61 -16.26
C ARG A 131 7.10 13.27 -16.32
N LYS A 132 7.84 13.28 -15.21
CA LYS A 132 9.19 13.87 -15.12
C LYS A 132 10.26 12.93 -15.68
N ILE A 133 10.13 11.63 -15.45
CA ILE A 133 11.16 10.65 -15.81
C ILE A 133 10.94 9.98 -17.17
N MET A 134 9.76 10.20 -17.77
CA MET A 134 9.32 9.58 -19.02
C MET A 134 8.66 10.62 -19.93
N PRO A 135 9.46 11.52 -20.55
CA PRO A 135 8.94 12.61 -21.36
C PRO A 135 8.12 12.14 -22.57
N GLU A 136 8.33 10.91 -23.04
CA GLU A 136 7.65 10.31 -24.20
C GLU A 136 6.15 10.10 -23.97
N MET A 137 5.73 9.88 -22.71
CA MET A 137 4.33 9.65 -22.34
C MET A 137 3.62 10.88 -21.77
N GLN A 138 4.23 12.07 -21.81
CA GLN A 138 3.69 13.26 -21.13
C GLN A 138 2.22 13.54 -21.47
N SER A 139 1.84 13.51 -22.75
CA SER A 139 0.45 13.76 -23.16
C SER A 139 -0.53 12.73 -22.61
N HIS A 140 -0.11 11.46 -22.51
CA HIS A 140 -0.95 10.40 -21.94
C HIS A 140 -1.09 10.60 -20.43
N LEU A 141 0.04 10.85 -19.76
CA LEU A 141 0.10 11.07 -18.32
C LEU A 141 -0.69 12.31 -17.88
N ASP A 142 -0.71 13.39 -18.66
CA ASP A 142 -1.54 14.56 -18.37
C ASP A 142 -3.04 14.19 -18.40
N GLY A 143 -3.46 13.34 -19.34
CA GLY A 143 -4.82 12.81 -19.38
C GLY A 143 -5.19 11.97 -18.15
N TYR A 144 -4.27 11.15 -17.64
CA TYR A 144 -4.48 10.42 -16.38
C TYR A 144 -4.52 11.34 -15.17
N ILE A 145 -3.62 12.33 -15.11
CA ILE A 145 -3.57 13.32 -14.02
C ILE A 145 -4.87 14.11 -13.94
N ASP A 146 -5.43 14.54 -15.08
CA ASP A 146 -6.69 15.28 -15.10
C ASP A 146 -7.91 14.43 -14.77
N GLN A 147 -7.88 13.13 -15.06
CA GLN A 147 -8.90 12.18 -14.58
C GLN A 147 -8.81 12.01 -13.06
N LEU A 148 -7.60 11.80 -12.53
CA LEU A 148 -7.33 11.62 -11.10
C LEU A 148 -7.77 12.82 -10.25
N LYS A 149 -7.63 14.04 -10.75
CA LYS A 149 -8.10 15.26 -10.06
C LYS A 149 -9.62 15.36 -9.95
N LYS A 150 -10.36 14.61 -10.77
CA LYS A 150 -11.84 14.65 -10.84
C LYS A 150 -12.50 13.53 -10.04
N MET A 151 -11.73 12.55 -9.58
CA MET A 151 -12.17 11.48 -8.68
C MET A 151 -12.14 11.96 -7.24
#